data_AF-A0A949HKD6-F1
#
_entry.id   AF-A0A949HKD6-F1
#
_cell.length_a   1.000
_cell.length_b   1.000
_cell.length_c   1.000
_cell.angle_alpha   90.00
_cell.angle_beta   90.00
_cell.angle_gamma   90.00
#
_symmetry.space_group_name_H-M   'P 1'
#
loop_
_entity.id
_entity.type
_entity.pdbx_description
1 polymer ?
#
loop_
_entity_poly.entity_id
_entity_poly.type
_entity_poly.pdbx_seq_one_letter_code
_entity_poly.pdbx_strand_id
1 'polypeptide(L)'
;MANSLLIGVCLIWTTNVFAQEQPPLLAQPAAQETSPSEVKKTAWVDFTKDIAPIFREHCLQCHQGPQPKGGLDINDRQALLGYIAPGSLADSSLWNDYLTAKPFSEDAESLVMPPDGPLPRAKLALLKLWIEEGAHWPQGDRIDQSDDRVETAVLGANASLPRRLYLAIGYFHPAVVHFPIALLSIAGLSIALSWVFGQGCVRFAYGCLVLGAFGSLAAALMGWSFAEIRGLSGWNEMITSAADERQSNEFFHRWLGTLTALASLVVAWMAYRAGKPDGTRPGKGWKAATLVLALLVALVGHQGGEMVYGDIFAQAIEQFNRR
;
A
#
# COMPACT_ATOMS: atom_id res chain seq x y z
N MET A 1 21.20 -30.57 -47.65
CA MET A 1 22.53 -30.09 -48.06
C MET A 1 22.64 -28.62 -47.64
N ALA A 2 23.67 -28.31 -46.84
CA ALA A 2 24.40 -27.04 -46.70
C ALA A 2 23.59 -25.74 -46.42
N ASN A 3 23.69 -25.14 -45.22
CA ASN A 3 24.68 -24.15 -44.75
C ASN A 3 24.19 -22.70 -45.00
N SER A 4 24.14 -21.82 -43.99
CA SER A 4 25.31 -20.95 -43.75
C SER A 4 24.96 -19.46 -43.58
N LEU A 5 24.64 -18.99 -42.35
CA LEU A 5 25.20 -17.80 -41.67
C LEU A 5 25.01 -16.35 -42.24
N LEU A 6 24.86 -15.42 -41.28
CA LEU A 6 25.24 -13.97 -41.22
C LEU A 6 24.07 -12.98 -41.07
N ILE A 7 23.86 -12.41 -39.88
CA ILE A 7 24.37 -11.12 -39.34
C ILE A 7 23.69 -9.88 -39.94
N GLY A 8 23.00 -9.13 -39.07
CA GLY A 8 22.92 -7.66 -39.09
C GLY A 8 21.74 -7.05 -39.83
N VAL A 9 21.03 -6.13 -39.16
CA VAL A 9 20.89 -4.72 -39.57
C VAL A 9 19.99 -4.01 -38.54
N CYS A 10 20.64 -3.15 -37.77
CA CYS A 10 20.08 -1.98 -37.10
C CYS A 10 19.72 -0.93 -38.16
N LEU A 11 18.84 0.01 -37.78
CA LEU A 11 18.41 1.23 -38.49
C LEU A 11 17.17 1.04 -39.36
N ILE A 12 16.13 1.79 -39.00
CA ILE A 12 15.29 2.68 -39.83
C ILE A 12 14.01 2.87 -39.01
N TRP A 13 13.89 3.94 -38.22
CA TRP A 13 12.60 4.57 -37.87
C TRP A 13 12.94 5.99 -37.35
N THR A 14 13.37 6.84 -38.26
CA THR A 14 13.36 8.31 -38.10
C THR A 14 12.48 8.88 -39.19
N THR A 15 11.79 9.97 -38.87
CA THR A 15 10.93 10.83 -39.71
C THR A 15 9.46 10.43 -39.82
N ASN A 16 8.66 10.86 -38.82
CA ASN A 16 7.37 11.51 -39.07
C ASN A 16 6.87 12.19 -37.79
N VAL A 17 7.50 13.30 -37.43
CA VAL A 17 6.91 14.29 -36.51
C VAL A 17 6.38 15.40 -37.40
N PHE A 18 5.05 15.42 -37.54
CA PHE A 18 4.31 16.48 -38.19
C PHE A 18 4.62 17.82 -37.51
N ALA A 19 5.07 18.77 -38.32
CA ALA A 19 5.18 20.17 -37.97
C ALA A 19 3.78 20.74 -37.67
N GLN A 20 3.56 21.20 -36.45
CA GLN A 20 2.54 22.20 -36.15
C GLN A 20 3.22 23.57 -36.11
N GLU A 21 2.92 24.42 -37.09
CA GLU A 21 3.28 25.83 -37.05
C GLU A 21 2.42 26.54 -36.00
N GLN A 22 3.06 27.09 -34.96
CA GLN A 22 2.42 27.96 -33.98
C GLN A 22 2.32 29.39 -34.54
N PRO A 23 1.15 30.06 -34.50
CA PRO A 23 1.06 31.47 -34.88
C PRO A 23 1.76 32.38 -33.85
N PRO A 24 2.22 33.58 -34.27
CA PRO A 24 3.09 34.42 -33.44
C PRO A 24 2.33 34.99 -32.23
N LEU A 25 2.91 34.76 -31.05
CA LEU A 25 2.41 35.22 -29.75
C LEU A 25 2.48 36.76 -29.70
N LEU A 26 1.33 37.42 -29.59
CA LEU A 26 1.27 38.82 -29.18
C LEU A 26 1.81 38.93 -27.74
N ALA A 27 2.81 39.80 -27.55
CA ALA A 27 3.43 40.04 -26.26
C ALA A 27 2.39 40.43 -25.19
N GLN A 28 2.17 39.54 -24.23
CA GLN A 28 1.45 39.85 -23.00
C GLN A 28 2.41 40.55 -22.02
N PRO A 29 1.96 41.57 -21.27
CA PRO A 29 2.81 42.27 -20.31
C PRO A 29 3.15 41.34 -19.14
N ALA A 30 4.40 41.39 -18.70
CA ALA A 30 4.98 40.56 -17.66
C ALA A 30 4.13 40.53 -16.39
N ALA A 31 3.42 39.43 -16.17
CA ALA A 31 2.92 39.05 -14.86
C ALA A 31 4.11 38.50 -14.07
N GLN A 32 4.40 39.13 -12.94
CA GLN A 32 5.41 38.67 -11.99
C GLN A 32 5.12 37.23 -11.58
N GLU A 33 6.01 36.33 -11.97
CA GLU A 33 6.08 34.98 -11.44
C GLU A 33 6.45 35.06 -9.95
N THR A 34 5.46 34.99 -9.07
CA THR A 34 5.74 34.59 -7.69
C THR A 34 6.06 33.10 -7.70
N SER A 35 7.34 32.80 -7.62
CA SER A 35 7.91 31.46 -7.41
C SER A 35 7.07 30.64 -6.41
N PRO A 36 6.72 29.38 -6.71
CA PRO A 36 6.21 28.46 -5.71
C PRO A 36 7.26 28.34 -4.61
N SER A 37 6.91 28.77 -3.40
CA SER A 37 7.73 28.55 -2.21
C SER A 37 7.92 27.04 -2.04
N GLU A 38 9.15 26.59 -2.25
CA GLU A 38 9.65 25.25 -1.98
C GLU A 38 9.31 24.84 -0.54
N VAL A 39 8.31 23.96 -0.37
CA VAL A 39 7.99 23.37 0.92
C VAL A 39 9.09 22.37 1.25
N LYS A 40 9.92 22.73 2.22
CA LYS A 40 10.97 21.87 2.77
C LYS A 40 10.34 20.58 3.34
N LYS A 41 10.50 19.46 2.63
CA LYS A 41 10.10 18.10 3.04
C LYS A 41 10.98 17.63 4.20
N THR A 42 10.69 18.08 5.41
CA THR A 42 11.36 17.63 6.66
C THR A 42 10.40 17.09 7.73
N ALA A 43 9.09 17.04 7.47
CA ALA A 43 8.11 16.41 8.35
C ALA A 43 8.10 14.89 8.13
N TRP A 44 8.10 14.10 9.22
CA TRP A 44 8.09 12.64 9.14
C TRP A 44 6.67 12.12 8.99
N VAL A 45 5.68 12.93 9.42
CA VAL A 45 4.25 12.65 9.25
C VAL A 45 3.69 13.48 8.11
N ASP A 46 3.08 12.82 7.12
CA ASP A 46 2.41 13.45 6.00
C ASP A 46 0.94 13.69 6.36
N PHE A 47 0.48 14.94 6.32
CA PHE A 47 -0.89 15.26 6.71
C PHE A 47 -1.94 14.52 5.88
N THR A 48 -1.76 14.52 4.56
CA THR A 48 -2.73 13.98 3.59
C THR A 48 -2.80 12.46 3.70
N LYS A 49 -1.66 11.80 3.94
CA LYS A 49 -1.57 10.33 4.01
C LYS A 49 -1.82 9.75 5.39
N ASP A 50 -1.34 10.40 6.45
CA ASP A 50 -1.30 9.82 7.79
C ASP A 50 -2.35 10.42 8.73
N ILE A 51 -2.64 11.72 8.61
CA ILE A 51 -3.47 12.47 9.57
C ILE A 51 -4.91 12.63 9.08
N ALA A 52 -5.09 13.06 7.83
CA ALA A 52 -6.40 13.27 7.24
C ALA A 52 -7.29 12.01 7.28
N PRO A 53 -6.77 10.78 7.08
CA PRO A 53 -7.59 9.57 7.23
C PRO A 53 -8.08 9.33 8.67
N ILE A 54 -7.30 9.71 9.68
CA ILE A 54 -7.69 9.59 11.09
C ILE A 54 -8.88 10.52 11.37
N PHE A 55 -8.74 11.80 10.99
CA PHE A 55 -9.81 12.78 11.13
C PHE A 55 -11.07 12.40 10.36
N ARG A 56 -10.92 11.80 9.16
CA ARG A 56 -12.06 11.35 8.36
C ARG A 56 -12.82 10.20 9.00
N GLU A 57 -12.11 9.22 9.50
CA GLU A 57 -12.72 8.02 10.06
C GLU A 57 -13.31 8.26 11.45
N HIS A 58 -12.72 9.16 12.26
CA HIS A 58 -13.09 9.31 13.67
C HIS A 58 -13.70 10.65 14.06
N CYS A 59 -13.58 11.69 13.22
CA CYS A 59 -14.00 13.05 13.59
C CYS A 59 -15.04 13.63 12.62
N LEU A 60 -14.86 13.45 11.30
CA LEU A 60 -15.71 14.06 10.27
C LEU A 60 -17.19 13.67 10.40
N GLN A 61 -17.51 12.47 10.90
CA GLN A 61 -18.90 12.05 11.09
C GLN A 61 -19.71 13.03 11.96
N CYS A 62 -19.08 13.69 12.92
CA CYS A 62 -19.72 14.63 13.84
C CYS A 62 -19.28 16.09 13.65
N HIS A 63 -18.04 16.32 13.20
CA HIS A 63 -17.42 17.64 13.08
C HIS A 63 -17.37 18.14 11.63
N GLN A 64 -18.51 18.10 10.93
CA GLN A 64 -18.64 18.62 9.56
C GLN A 64 -20.07 19.09 9.25
N GLY A 65 -20.23 19.85 8.17
CA GLY A 65 -21.52 20.19 7.59
C GLY A 65 -22.20 21.41 8.23
N PRO A 66 -23.50 21.64 7.98
CA PRO A 66 -24.16 22.89 8.37
C PRO A 66 -24.39 23.06 9.89
N GLN A 67 -24.29 21.97 10.67
CA GLN A 67 -24.45 21.99 12.12
C GLN A 67 -23.46 21.00 12.78
N PRO A 68 -22.15 21.30 12.78
CA PRO A 68 -21.15 20.40 13.36
C PRO A 68 -21.29 20.35 14.89
N LYS A 69 -21.07 19.17 15.48
CA LYS A 69 -21.07 19.02 16.94
C LYS A 69 -19.99 19.90 17.57
N GLY A 70 -20.33 20.54 18.70
CA GLY A 70 -19.43 21.48 19.37
C GLY A 70 -19.10 22.73 18.54
N GLY A 71 -19.78 22.98 17.41
CA GLY A 71 -19.53 24.13 16.55
C GLY A 71 -18.22 24.07 15.76
N LEU A 72 -17.50 22.94 15.78
CA LEU A 72 -16.22 22.77 15.10
C LEU A 72 -16.40 21.98 13.79
N ASP A 73 -16.23 22.63 12.64
CA ASP A 73 -15.99 21.94 11.37
C ASP A 73 -14.50 21.67 11.22
N ILE A 74 -14.11 20.39 11.25
CA ILE A 74 -12.70 20.01 11.19
C ILE A 74 -12.07 20.26 9.81
N ASN A 75 -12.87 20.48 8.76
CA ASN A 75 -12.35 20.93 7.46
C ASN A 75 -11.91 22.39 7.47
N ASP A 76 -12.39 23.20 8.43
CA ASP A 76 -11.86 24.53 8.63
C ASP A 76 -10.53 24.44 9.37
N ARG A 77 -9.45 24.53 8.59
CA ARG A 77 -8.09 24.52 9.09
C ARG A 77 -7.86 25.55 10.19
N GLN A 78 -8.39 26.77 10.05
CA GLN A 78 -8.16 27.82 11.03
C GLN A 78 -8.91 27.51 12.33
N ALA A 79 -10.14 27.01 12.23
CA ALA A 79 -10.91 26.58 13.39
C ALA A 79 -10.20 25.44 14.15
N LEU A 80 -9.71 24.40 13.44
CA LEU A 80 -9.01 23.29 14.08
C LEU A 80 -7.68 23.72 14.70
N LEU A 81 -6.91 24.58 14.03
CA LEU A 81 -5.67 25.15 14.59
C LEU A 81 -5.92 26.05 15.80
N GLY A 82 -7.17 26.45 16.09
CA GLY A 82 -7.53 27.06 17.37
C GLY A 82 -7.41 26.10 18.57
N TYR A 83 -7.43 24.79 18.32
CA TYR A 83 -7.30 23.73 19.35
C TYR A 83 -5.94 23.03 19.34
N ILE A 84 -5.09 23.37 18.37
CA ILE A 84 -3.76 22.79 18.19
C ILE A 84 -2.75 23.91 18.27
N ALA A 85 -1.83 23.83 19.22
CA ALA A 85 -0.64 24.67 19.23
C ALA A 85 0.48 23.94 18.44
N PRO A 86 0.82 24.40 17.23
CA PRO A 86 1.86 23.76 16.43
C PRO A 86 3.20 23.70 17.18
N GLY A 87 3.76 22.50 17.33
CA GLY A 87 5.02 22.25 18.03
C GLY A 87 4.88 22.10 19.54
N SER A 88 3.68 22.23 20.12
CA SER A 88 3.45 22.11 21.57
C SER A 88 2.23 21.26 21.88
N LEU A 89 2.44 20.03 22.36
CA LEU A 89 1.36 19.22 22.91
C LEU A 89 0.79 19.80 24.20
N ALA A 90 1.64 20.39 25.03
CA ALA A 90 1.23 20.96 26.31
C ALA A 90 0.21 22.09 26.14
N ASP A 91 0.33 22.85 25.05
CA ASP A 91 -0.57 23.96 24.73
C ASP A 91 -1.68 23.56 23.75
N SER A 92 -1.71 22.30 23.30
CA SER A 92 -2.74 21.79 22.39
C SER A 92 -3.91 21.19 23.16
N SER A 93 -5.02 21.92 23.27
CA SER A 93 -6.24 21.44 23.94
C SER A 93 -6.82 20.20 23.25
N LEU A 94 -6.73 20.09 21.91
CA LEU A 94 -7.10 18.87 21.17
C LEU A 94 -6.45 17.63 21.78
N TRP A 95 -5.17 17.73 22.14
CA TRP A 95 -4.42 16.61 22.70
C TRP A 95 -4.79 16.34 24.16
N ASN A 96 -4.75 17.37 25.01
CA ASN A 96 -4.88 17.21 26.46
C ASN A 96 -6.32 16.98 26.93
N ASP A 97 -7.27 17.73 26.35
CA ASP A 97 -8.63 17.82 26.87
C ASP A 97 -9.58 16.88 26.13
N TYR A 98 -9.33 16.62 24.85
CA TYR A 98 -10.24 15.83 24.00
C TYR A 98 -9.72 14.42 23.73
N LEU A 99 -8.46 14.25 23.31
CA LEU A 99 -7.93 12.94 22.89
C LEU A 99 -7.36 12.08 24.02
N THR A 100 -6.80 12.69 25.07
CA THR A 100 -6.07 11.97 26.14
C THR A 100 -6.56 12.24 27.56
N ALA A 101 -7.64 13.00 27.71
CA ALA A 101 -8.25 13.27 29.01
C ALA A 101 -8.71 11.96 29.69
N LYS A 102 -8.51 11.89 31.01
CA LYS A 102 -8.98 10.75 31.81
C LYS A 102 -10.48 10.93 32.11
N PRO A 103 -11.32 9.89 31.97
CA PRO A 103 -12.78 9.97 32.20
C PRO A 103 -13.24 10.22 33.66
N PHE A 104 -12.41 10.77 34.55
CA PHE A 104 -12.65 10.78 36.00
C PHE A 104 -12.80 12.19 36.59
N SER A 105 -13.71 12.98 36.05
CA SER A 105 -14.47 13.96 36.85
C SER A 105 -15.94 13.83 36.45
N GLU A 106 -16.85 14.06 37.41
CA GLU A 106 -18.30 13.94 37.21
C GLU A 106 -18.86 14.86 36.10
N ASP A 107 -18.01 15.77 35.58
CA ASP A 107 -18.30 16.71 34.50
C ASP A 107 -17.57 16.40 33.16
N ALA A 108 -16.59 15.48 33.15
CA ALA A 108 -15.68 15.25 32.01
C ALA A 108 -16.15 14.22 30.97
N GLU A 109 -17.26 13.53 31.21
CA GLU A 109 -17.83 12.60 30.22
C GLU A 109 -18.23 13.32 28.91
N SER A 110 -18.32 14.67 28.94
CA SER A 110 -18.71 15.51 27.81
C SER A 110 -17.56 16.00 26.92
N LEU A 111 -16.30 15.90 27.35
CA LEU A 111 -15.16 16.47 26.61
C LEU A 111 -14.27 15.43 25.91
N VAL A 112 -14.30 14.17 26.32
CA VAL A 112 -13.50 13.12 25.68
C VAL A 112 -14.05 12.82 24.27
N MET A 113 -13.15 12.83 23.28
CA MET A 113 -13.45 12.51 21.89
C MET A 113 -12.52 11.41 21.38
N PRO A 114 -12.99 10.47 20.55
CA PRO A 114 -14.39 10.29 20.09
C PRO A 114 -15.34 9.74 21.18
N PRO A 115 -16.67 9.94 21.02
CA PRO A 115 -17.68 9.46 21.97
C PRO A 115 -17.79 7.93 22.00
N ASP A 116 -17.41 7.25 20.90
CA ASP A 116 -17.43 5.79 20.78
C ASP A 116 -16.23 5.12 21.46
N GLY A 117 -15.41 5.90 22.17
CA GLY A 117 -14.23 5.45 22.89
C GLY A 117 -12.94 6.05 22.33
N PRO A 118 -11.82 5.90 23.07
CA PRO A 118 -10.55 6.50 22.71
C PRO A 118 -9.99 5.93 21.40
N LEU A 119 -9.25 6.76 20.66
CA LEU A 119 -8.56 6.33 19.45
C LEU A 119 -7.56 5.19 19.72
N PRO A 120 -7.35 4.29 18.75
CA PRO A 120 -6.25 3.34 18.81
C PRO A 120 -4.91 4.04 19.06
N ARG A 121 -4.05 3.44 19.91
CA ARG A 121 -2.77 4.04 20.32
C ARG A 121 -1.87 4.46 19.14
N ALA A 122 -1.89 3.70 18.05
CA ALA A 122 -1.14 4.04 16.84
C ALA A 122 -1.62 5.35 16.19
N LYS A 123 -2.93 5.60 16.15
CA LYS A 123 -3.51 6.84 15.61
C LYS A 123 -3.20 8.03 16.53
N LEU A 124 -3.26 7.83 17.84
CA LEU A 124 -2.82 8.83 18.81
C LEU A 124 -1.33 9.15 18.64
N ALA A 125 -0.47 8.16 18.41
CA ALA A 125 0.95 8.40 18.19
C ALA A 125 1.23 9.25 16.93
N LEU A 126 0.50 9.02 15.84
CA LEU A 126 0.59 9.82 14.62
C LEU A 126 0.13 11.26 14.86
N LEU A 127 -1.03 11.46 15.50
CA LEU A 127 -1.54 12.79 15.84
C LEU A 127 -0.57 13.54 16.77
N LYS A 128 0.00 12.83 17.75
CA LYS A 128 1.00 13.36 18.67
C LYS A 128 2.20 13.92 17.90
N LEU A 129 2.80 13.07 17.08
CA LEU A 129 4.03 13.40 16.35
C LEU A 129 3.77 14.54 15.37
N TRP A 130 2.66 14.51 14.65
CA TRP A 130 2.28 15.60 13.75
C TRP A 130 2.12 16.95 14.48
N ILE A 131 1.51 16.98 15.66
CA ILE A 131 1.43 18.22 16.46
C ILE A 131 2.83 18.67 16.89
N GLU A 132 3.66 17.77 17.41
CA GLU A 132 5.05 18.05 17.81
C GLU A 132 5.91 18.55 16.64
N GLU A 133 5.63 18.10 15.42
CA GLU A 133 6.31 18.52 14.18
C GLU A 133 5.82 19.88 13.66
N GLY A 134 4.86 20.53 14.32
CA GLY A 134 4.34 21.83 13.89
C GLY A 134 3.04 21.75 13.11
N ALA A 135 2.28 20.66 13.26
CA ALA A 135 0.94 20.47 12.70
C ALA A 135 0.85 20.89 11.22
N HIS A 136 1.86 20.50 10.44
CA HIS A 136 1.98 20.90 9.05
C HIS A 136 0.76 20.43 8.26
N TRP A 137 0.00 21.39 7.71
CA TRP A 137 -1.17 21.15 6.87
C TRP A 137 -1.00 21.98 5.59
N PRO A 138 -0.89 21.36 4.40
CA PRO A 138 -0.79 22.06 3.13
C PRO A 138 -1.94 23.06 2.90
N GLN A 139 -1.64 24.21 2.30
CA GLN A 139 -2.69 25.19 1.98
C GLN A 139 -3.60 24.66 0.87
N GLY A 140 -4.92 24.72 1.09
CA GLY A 140 -5.92 24.26 0.11
C GLY A 140 -6.41 22.83 0.32
N ASP A 141 -5.70 22.01 1.11
CA ASP A 141 -6.14 20.66 1.41
C ASP A 141 -7.33 20.67 2.39
N ARG A 142 -8.38 19.93 2.05
CA ARG A 142 -9.50 19.66 2.95
C ARG A 142 -9.48 18.19 3.38
N ILE A 143 -9.91 17.91 4.60
CA ILE A 143 -9.92 16.54 5.16
C ILE A 143 -10.94 15.65 4.41
N ASP A 144 -12.02 16.26 3.93
CA ASP A 144 -13.06 15.63 3.10
C ASP A 144 -12.64 15.38 1.64
N GLN A 145 -11.63 16.11 1.11
CA GLN A 145 -11.18 16.02 -0.29
C GLN A 145 -9.83 15.31 -0.49
N SER A 146 -9.04 15.14 0.57
CA SER A 146 -7.74 14.44 0.59
C SER A 146 -7.88 12.91 0.48
N ASP A 147 -8.78 12.42 -0.37
CA ASP A 147 -9.12 11.01 -0.45
C ASP A 147 -8.82 10.43 -1.82
N ASP A 148 -7.76 9.61 -1.89
CA ASP A 148 -7.57 8.64 -2.98
C ASP A 148 -8.85 7.81 -3.17
N ARG A 149 -9.65 7.58 -2.11
CA ARG A 149 -10.94 6.85 -2.21
C ARG A 149 -12.09 7.70 -2.76
N VAL A 150 -12.11 9.03 -2.64
CA VAL A 150 -13.13 9.88 -3.31
C VAL A 150 -12.83 9.92 -4.80
N GLU A 151 -11.57 10.09 -5.18
CA GLU A 151 -11.19 10.00 -6.59
C GLU A 151 -11.48 8.59 -7.14
N THR A 152 -11.14 7.52 -6.42
CA THR A 152 -11.49 6.14 -6.82
C THR A 152 -13.00 5.88 -6.84
N ALA A 153 -13.78 6.43 -5.92
CA ALA A 153 -15.24 6.26 -5.86
C ALA A 153 -15.96 7.06 -6.94
N VAL A 154 -15.48 8.27 -7.27
CA VAL A 154 -16.01 9.10 -8.36
C VAL A 154 -15.61 8.52 -9.73
N LEU A 155 -14.37 8.06 -9.87
CA LEU A 155 -13.90 7.32 -11.05
C LEU A 155 -14.66 5.99 -11.21
N GLY A 156 -14.94 5.29 -10.10
CA GLY A 156 -15.68 4.02 -10.09
C GLY A 156 -17.18 4.19 -10.36
N ALA A 157 -17.81 5.26 -9.88
CA ALA A 157 -19.24 5.51 -10.08
C ALA A 157 -19.58 5.82 -11.54
N ASN A 158 -18.68 6.51 -12.25
CA ASN A 158 -18.82 6.83 -13.67
C ASN A 158 -18.17 5.78 -14.60
N ALA A 159 -17.54 4.75 -14.05
CA ALA A 159 -16.89 3.69 -14.82
C ALA A 159 -17.86 2.61 -15.31
N SER A 160 -17.48 1.94 -16.40
CA SER A 160 -18.22 0.79 -16.93
C SER A 160 -18.31 -0.36 -15.90
N LEU A 161 -19.37 -1.17 -15.98
CA LEU A 161 -19.57 -2.32 -15.08
C LEU A 161 -18.32 -3.24 -14.97
N PRO A 162 -17.63 -3.59 -16.07
CA PRO A 162 -16.41 -4.39 -15.98
C PRO A 162 -15.29 -3.72 -15.17
N ARG A 163 -15.14 -2.40 -15.32
CA ARG A 163 -14.14 -1.63 -14.57
C ARG A 163 -14.48 -1.56 -13.08
N ARG A 164 -15.76 -1.40 -12.74
CA ARG A 164 -16.23 -1.46 -11.34
C ARG A 164 -15.94 -2.81 -10.69
N LEU A 165 -16.22 -3.90 -11.41
CA LEU A 165 -15.92 -5.26 -10.95
C LEU A 165 -14.41 -5.46 -10.77
N TYR A 166 -13.62 -4.98 -11.73
CA TYR A 166 -12.16 -5.03 -11.64
C TYR A 166 -11.63 -4.28 -10.41
N LEU A 167 -12.10 -3.07 -10.12
CA LEU A 167 -11.68 -2.34 -8.91
C LEU A 167 -12.19 -3.03 -7.63
N ALA A 168 -13.41 -3.57 -7.65
CA ALA A 168 -13.98 -4.24 -6.48
C ALA A 168 -13.14 -5.44 -6.01
N ILE A 169 -12.55 -6.22 -6.93
CA ILE A 169 -11.73 -7.38 -6.54
C ILE A 169 -10.43 -6.98 -5.84
N GLY A 170 -9.92 -5.75 -6.06
CA GLY A 170 -8.68 -5.27 -5.44
C GLY A 170 -8.77 -5.21 -3.91
N TYR A 171 -9.93 -4.87 -3.36
CA TYR A 171 -10.16 -4.81 -1.92
C TYR A 171 -9.98 -6.16 -1.21
N PHE A 172 -10.12 -7.27 -1.94
CA PHE A 172 -9.93 -8.61 -1.39
C PHE A 172 -8.47 -9.07 -1.39
N HIS A 173 -7.53 -8.28 -1.95
CA HIS A 173 -6.12 -8.67 -2.02
C HIS A 173 -5.55 -9.09 -0.66
N PRO A 174 -5.67 -8.31 0.44
CA PRO A 174 -5.16 -8.73 1.76
C PRO A 174 -5.81 -10.02 2.28
N ALA A 175 -7.09 -10.25 2.00
CA ALA A 175 -7.77 -11.48 2.43
C ALA A 175 -7.26 -12.70 1.63
N VAL A 176 -7.11 -12.56 0.32
CA VAL A 176 -6.75 -13.65 -0.58
C VAL A 176 -5.28 -14.03 -0.47
N VAL A 177 -4.36 -13.10 -0.14
CA VAL A 177 -2.91 -13.43 -0.03
C VAL A 177 -2.58 -14.45 1.06
N HIS A 178 -3.34 -14.52 2.15
CA HIS A 178 -3.06 -15.45 3.25
C HIS A 178 -3.20 -16.92 2.84
N PHE A 179 -4.11 -17.20 1.90
CA PHE A 179 -4.39 -18.55 1.43
C PHE A 179 -3.19 -19.20 0.69
N PRO A 180 -2.63 -18.62 -0.40
CA PRO A 180 -1.45 -19.16 -1.05
C PRO A 180 -0.20 -19.08 -0.17
N ILE A 181 -0.06 -18.08 0.71
CA ILE A 181 1.06 -18.02 1.66
C ILE A 181 1.09 -19.28 2.53
N ALA A 182 -0.06 -19.65 3.12
CA ALA A 182 -0.16 -20.84 3.95
C ALA A 182 0.11 -22.11 3.13
N LEU A 183 -0.55 -22.27 1.98
CA LEU A 183 -0.45 -23.49 1.17
C LEU A 183 0.96 -23.70 0.60
N LEU A 184 1.62 -22.67 0.08
CA LEU A 184 2.97 -22.79 -0.48
C LEU A 184 4.02 -23.02 0.62
N SER A 185 3.84 -22.42 1.81
CA SER A 185 4.70 -22.68 2.97
C SER A 185 4.55 -24.12 3.48
N ILE A 186 3.30 -24.60 3.59
CA ILE A 186 3.00 -25.99 3.97
C ILE A 186 3.52 -26.97 2.91
N ALA A 187 3.45 -26.63 1.62
CA ALA A 187 4.03 -27.45 0.56
C ALA A 187 5.55 -27.62 0.74
N GLY A 188 6.27 -26.52 1.02
CA GLY A 188 7.70 -26.56 1.34
C GLY A 188 8.02 -27.39 2.58
N LEU A 189 7.31 -27.13 3.68
CA LEU A 189 7.46 -27.90 4.93
C LEU A 189 7.19 -29.38 4.71
N SER A 190 6.14 -29.73 3.97
CA SER A 190 5.79 -31.12 3.68
C SER A 190 6.84 -31.81 2.80
N ILE A 191 7.44 -31.11 1.84
CA ILE A 191 8.61 -31.63 1.11
C ILE A 191 9.78 -31.90 2.05
N ALA A 192 10.04 -31.02 3.01
CA ALA A 192 11.10 -31.24 3.98
C ALA A 192 10.81 -32.46 4.88
N LEU A 193 9.58 -32.58 5.38
CA LEU A 193 9.14 -33.73 6.16
C LEU A 193 9.15 -35.04 5.36
N SER A 194 9.07 -35.00 4.04
CA SER A 194 9.11 -36.20 3.20
C SER A 194 10.41 -36.99 3.30
N TRP A 195 11.51 -36.39 3.77
CA TRP A 195 12.76 -37.11 4.04
C TRP A 195 12.65 -38.07 5.22
N VAL A 196 11.72 -37.81 6.15
CA VAL A 196 11.49 -38.64 7.35
C VAL A 196 10.22 -39.49 7.19
N PHE A 197 9.14 -38.88 6.69
CA PHE A 197 7.80 -39.48 6.63
C PHE A 197 7.45 -40.08 5.25
N GLY A 198 8.36 -39.98 4.28
CA GLY A 198 8.26 -40.65 2.99
C GLY A 198 7.26 -40.05 1.99
N GLN A 199 6.74 -40.89 1.10
CA GLN A 199 6.04 -40.46 -0.11
C GLN A 199 4.66 -39.83 0.14
N GLY A 200 4.04 -40.09 1.30
CA GLY A 200 2.75 -39.48 1.69
C GLY A 200 2.84 -37.95 1.76
N CYS A 201 3.93 -37.43 2.34
CA CYS A 201 4.19 -35.98 2.39
C CYS A 201 4.40 -35.39 0.99
N VAL A 202 5.05 -36.12 0.07
CA VAL A 202 5.25 -35.64 -1.32
C VAL A 202 3.90 -35.46 -2.04
N ARG A 203 2.96 -36.39 -1.84
CA ARG A 203 1.60 -36.31 -2.40
C ARG A 203 0.81 -35.14 -1.84
N PHE A 204 0.89 -34.93 -0.53
CA PHE A 204 0.25 -33.80 0.14
C PHE A 204 0.84 -32.47 -0.32
N ALA A 205 2.16 -32.36 -0.36
CA ALA A 205 2.87 -31.17 -0.84
C ALA A 205 2.46 -30.78 -2.26
N TYR A 206 2.28 -31.76 -3.17
CA TYR A 206 1.81 -31.50 -4.53
C TYR A 206 0.41 -30.86 -4.54
N GLY A 207 -0.53 -31.36 -3.74
CA GLY A 207 -1.87 -30.78 -3.63
C GLY A 207 -1.83 -29.33 -3.13
N CYS A 208 -1.05 -29.07 -2.08
CA CYS A 208 -0.84 -27.72 -1.54
C CYS A 208 -0.18 -26.80 -2.56
N LEU A 209 0.82 -27.28 -3.30
CA LEU A 209 1.53 -26.51 -4.34
C LEU A 209 0.57 -26.08 -5.46
N VAL A 210 -0.26 -26.99 -5.98
CA VAL A 210 -1.19 -26.68 -7.08
C VAL A 210 -2.24 -25.68 -6.62
N LEU A 211 -2.90 -25.92 -5.49
CA LEU A 211 -3.90 -24.99 -4.95
C LEU A 211 -3.29 -23.63 -4.60
N GLY A 212 -2.09 -23.64 -4.02
CA GLY A 212 -1.32 -22.44 -3.71
C GLY A 212 -0.92 -21.65 -4.95
N ALA A 213 -0.58 -22.31 -6.06
CA ALA A 213 -0.20 -21.65 -7.31
C ALA A 213 -1.39 -20.96 -8.01
N PHE A 214 -2.59 -21.55 -7.96
CA PHE A 214 -3.79 -20.86 -8.43
C PHE A 214 -4.20 -19.72 -7.49
N GLY A 215 -4.07 -19.93 -6.17
CA GLY A 215 -4.32 -18.88 -5.18
C GLY A 215 -3.38 -17.68 -5.33
N SER A 216 -2.08 -17.92 -5.61
CA SER A 216 -1.09 -16.85 -5.79
C SER A 216 -1.33 -16.05 -7.07
N LEU A 217 -1.77 -16.71 -8.16
CA LEU A 217 -2.19 -16.03 -9.38
C LEU A 217 -3.40 -15.12 -9.12
N ALA A 218 -4.42 -15.62 -8.42
CA ALA A 218 -5.59 -14.82 -8.05
C ALA A 218 -5.20 -13.63 -7.16
N ALA A 219 -4.34 -13.85 -6.16
CA ALA A 219 -3.82 -12.81 -5.28
C ALA A 219 -3.05 -11.73 -6.06
N ALA A 220 -2.22 -12.12 -7.03
CA ALA A 220 -1.47 -11.19 -7.88
C ALA A 220 -2.41 -10.34 -8.75
N LEU A 221 -3.42 -10.94 -9.39
CA LEU A 221 -4.42 -10.21 -10.19
C LEU A 221 -5.18 -9.18 -9.34
N MET A 222 -5.60 -9.56 -8.14
CA MET A 222 -6.23 -8.64 -7.19
C MET A 222 -5.25 -7.56 -6.72
N GLY A 223 -3.98 -7.89 -6.56
CA GLY A 223 -2.94 -6.91 -6.19
C GLY A 223 -2.73 -5.84 -7.27
N TRP A 224 -2.77 -6.22 -8.55
CA TRP A 224 -2.71 -5.26 -9.66
C TRP A 224 -3.96 -4.37 -9.74
N SER A 225 -5.13 -4.92 -9.42
CA SER A 225 -6.34 -4.11 -9.23
C SER A 225 -6.19 -3.13 -8.06
N PHE A 226 -5.67 -3.59 -6.92
CA PHE A 226 -5.44 -2.76 -5.75
C PHE A 226 -4.41 -1.64 -6.00
N ALA A 227 -3.37 -1.90 -6.79
CA ALA A 227 -2.40 -0.89 -7.19
C ALA A 227 -3.05 0.23 -8.03
N GLU A 228 -4.05 -0.09 -8.84
CA GLU A 228 -4.78 0.91 -9.63
C GLU A 228 -5.71 1.77 -8.76
N ILE A 229 -6.33 1.19 -7.73
CA ILE A 229 -7.08 1.94 -6.70
C ILE A 229 -6.20 2.96 -5.99
N ARG A 230 -4.90 2.64 -5.82
CA ARG A 230 -3.94 3.52 -5.15
C ARG A 230 -3.31 4.56 -6.08
N GLY A 231 -3.70 4.60 -7.36
CA GLY A 231 -3.08 5.49 -8.35
C GLY A 231 -1.61 5.17 -8.59
N LEU A 232 -1.22 3.89 -8.49
CA LEU A 232 0.17 3.43 -8.62
C LEU A 232 0.39 2.57 -9.88
N SER A 233 -0.55 2.59 -10.83
CA SER A 233 -0.55 1.73 -12.03
C SER A 233 0.18 2.34 -13.23
N GLY A 234 0.51 3.64 -13.23
CA GLY A 234 1.18 4.31 -14.34
C GLY A 234 2.66 3.93 -14.48
N TRP A 235 3.13 3.78 -15.72
CA TRP A 235 4.56 3.48 -16.02
C TRP A 235 5.51 4.58 -15.52
N ASN A 236 5.10 5.85 -15.59
CA ASN A 236 5.92 6.96 -15.13
C ASN A 236 6.00 7.00 -13.60
N GLU A 237 4.87 6.81 -12.92
CA GLU A 237 4.78 6.69 -11.45
C GLU A 237 5.59 5.50 -10.93
N MET A 238 5.63 4.40 -11.69
CA MET A 238 6.44 3.21 -11.39
C MET A 238 7.95 3.48 -11.44
N ILE A 239 8.42 4.39 -12.29
CA ILE A 239 9.85 4.72 -12.41
C ILE A 239 10.23 5.82 -11.40
N THR A 240 9.36 6.80 -11.17
CA THR A 240 9.62 7.91 -10.23
C THR A 240 9.50 7.49 -8.75
N SER A 241 8.76 6.41 -8.46
CA SER A 241 8.64 5.83 -7.10
C SER A 241 9.92 5.21 -6.56
N ALA A 242 10.93 4.99 -7.40
CA ALA A 242 12.23 4.50 -6.96
C ALA A 242 13.07 5.54 -6.18
N ALA A 243 12.66 6.81 -6.19
CA ALA A 243 13.36 7.90 -5.50
C ALA A 243 12.91 8.11 -4.03
N ASP A 244 11.80 7.49 -3.60
CA ASP A 244 11.25 7.57 -2.24
C ASP A 244 11.29 6.18 -1.58
N GLU A 245 11.96 6.04 -0.43
CA GLU A 245 12.28 4.76 0.22
C GLU A 245 11.02 3.94 0.55
N ARG A 246 9.92 4.59 0.93
CA ARG A 246 8.65 3.90 1.23
C ARG A 246 7.95 3.39 -0.04
N GLN A 247 7.95 4.18 -1.11
CA GLN A 247 7.39 3.75 -2.40
C GLN A 247 8.24 2.65 -3.05
N SER A 248 9.54 2.60 -2.75
CA SER A 248 10.43 1.51 -3.16
C SER A 248 9.98 0.16 -2.59
N ASN A 249 9.57 0.10 -1.32
CA ASN A 249 9.08 -1.13 -0.69
C ASN A 249 7.78 -1.64 -1.33
N GLU A 250 6.86 -0.73 -1.67
CA GLU A 250 5.62 -1.08 -2.40
C GLU A 250 5.93 -1.59 -3.82
N PHE A 251 6.88 -0.94 -4.52
CA PHE A 251 7.35 -1.37 -5.83
C PHE A 251 7.95 -2.78 -5.79
N PHE A 252 8.87 -3.04 -4.87
CA PHE A 252 9.52 -4.34 -4.73
C PHE A 252 8.51 -5.43 -4.34
N HIS A 253 7.58 -5.14 -3.42
CA HIS A 253 6.59 -6.13 -3.00
C HIS A 253 5.71 -6.57 -4.17
N ARG A 254 5.24 -5.61 -4.97
CA ARG A 254 4.40 -5.89 -6.15
C ARG A 254 5.11 -6.79 -7.15
N TRP A 255 6.35 -6.47 -7.50
CA TRP A 255 7.11 -7.24 -8.48
C TRP A 255 7.53 -8.60 -7.93
N LEU A 256 8.04 -8.64 -6.70
CA LEU A 256 8.44 -9.89 -6.06
C LEU A 256 7.23 -10.83 -5.87
N GLY A 257 6.06 -10.29 -5.51
CA GLY A 257 4.80 -11.05 -5.44
C GLY A 257 4.35 -11.59 -6.80
N THR A 258 4.40 -10.77 -7.85
CA THR A 258 4.05 -11.18 -9.23
C THR A 258 4.99 -12.27 -9.75
N LEU A 259 6.31 -12.10 -9.55
CA LEU A 259 7.30 -13.10 -9.93
C LEU A 259 7.13 -14.40 -9.13
N THR A 260 6.80 -14.32 -7.84
CA THR A 260 6.52 -15.48 -6.99
C THR A 260 5.28 -16.24 -7.46
N ALA A 261 4.22 -15.54 -7.88
CA ALA A 261 3.03 -16.16 -8.46
C ALA A 261 3.37 -16.92 -9.76
N LEU A 262 4.11 -16.30 -10.68
CA LEU A 262 4.57 -16.95 -11.91
C LEU A 262 5.48 -18.15 -11.63
N ALA A 263 6.44 -18.01 -10.70
CA ALA A 263 7.32 -19.09 -10.28
C ALA A 263 6.51 -20.25 -9.71
N SER A 264 5.48 -20.00 -8.90
CA SER A 264 4.65 -21.06 -8.32
C SER A 264 3.90 -21.89 -9.39
N LEU A 265 3.44 -21.24 -10.48
CA LEU A 265 2.85 -21.93 -11.63
C LEU A 265 3.88 -22.79 -12.37
N VAL A 266 5.09 -22.27 -12.57
CA VAL A 266 6.20 -23.02 -13.19
C VAL A 266 6.57 -24.24 -12.34
N VAL A 267 6.69 -24.09 -11.02
CA VAL A 267 7.01 -25.20 -10.10
C VAL A 267 5.88 -26.23 -10.07
N ALA A 268 4.61 -25.80 -10.08
CA ALA A 268 3.47 -26.70 -10.20
C ALA A 268 3.48 -27.47 -11.53
N TRP A 269 3.80 -26.80 -12.64
CA TRP A 269 3.95 -27.42 -13.95
C TRP A 269 5.13 -28.41 -14.00
N MET A 270 6.28 -28.07 -13.40
CA MET A 270 7.41 -28.99 -13.27
C MET A 270 7.03 -30.23 -12.45
N ALA A 271 6.27 -30.05 -11.37
CA ALA A 271 5.79 -31.15 -10.55
C ALA A 271 4.80 -32.04 -11.32
N TYR A 272 3.92 -31.45 -12.14
CA TYR A 272 3.03 -32.18 -13.04
C TYR A 272 3.80 -32.98 -14.11
N ARG A 273 4.82 -32.36 -14.73
CA ARG A 273 5.71 -32.98 -15.74
C ARG A 273 6.57 -34.11 -15.17
N ALA A 274 6.95 -34.02 -13.90
CA ALA A 274 7.73 -35.05 -13.20
C ALA A 274 6.95 -36.36 -12.95
N GLY A 275 5.70 -36.44 -13.41
CA GLY A 275 4.79 -37.56 -13.22
C GLY A 275 4.06 -37.47 -11.87
N LYS A 276 2.82 -37.98 -11.83
CA LYS A 276 2.17 -38.29 -10.54
C LYS A 276 3.15 -39.12 -9.71
N PRO A 277 3.20 -38.97 -8.37
CA PRO A 277 4.15 -39.65 -7.48
C PRO A 277 3.91 -41.16 -7.37
N ASP A 278 3.89 -41.83 -8.53
CA ASP A 278 3.62 -43.22 -8.82
C ASP A 278 4.93 -43.82 -9.36
N GLY A 279 5.87 -44.05 -8.44
CA GLY A 279 6.92 -45.07 -8.55
C GLY A 279 8.13 -44.84 -9.46
N THR A 280 8.07 -43.99 -10.50
CA THR A 280 9.19 -43.83 -11.43
C THR A 280 9.89 -42.48 -11.27
N ARG A 281 11.00 -42.49 -10.51
CA ARG A 281 11.97 -41.39 -10.27
C ARG A 281 11.36 -39.97 -10.35
N PRO A 282 10.68 -39.48 -9.30
CA PRO A 282 10.20 -38.10 -9.28
C PRO A 282 11.40 -37.16 -9.47
N GLY A 283 11.36 -36.33 -10.51
CA GLY A 283 12.43 -35.38 -10.79
C GLY A 283 12.73 -34.54 -9.54
N LYS A 284 13.93 -34.68 -8.96
CA LYS A 284 14.30 -34.00 -7.71
C LYS A 284 14.22 -32.47 -7.81
N GLY A 285 14.26 -31.93 -9.02
CA GLY A 285 14.27 -30.49 -9.30
C GLY A 285 13.02 -29.75 -8.80
N TRP A 286 11.81 -30.29 -8.99
CA TRP A 286 10.60 -29.59 -8.53
C TRP A 286 10.52 -29.53 -7.00
N LYS A 287 10.99 -30.57 -6.30
CA LYS A 287 11.04 -30.60 -4.83
C LYS A 287 11.95 -29.51 -4.28
N ALA A 288 13.15 -29.37 -4.86
CA ALA A 288 14.08 -28.30 -4.51
C ALA A 288 13.47 -26.92 -4.82
N ALA A 289 12.82 -26.78 -5.98
CA ALA A 289 12.16 -25.54 -6.36
C ALA A 289 10.98 -25.18 -5.42
N THR A 290 10.22 -26.15 -4.91
CA THR A 290 9.18 -25.92 -3.90
C THR A 290 9.74 -25.39 -2.59
N LEU A 291 10.92 -25.87 -2.15
CA LEU A 291 11.57 -25.36 -0.93
C LEU A 291 12.03 -23.90 -1.12
N VAL A 292 12.65 -23.60 -2.26
CA VAL A 292 13.01 -22.22 -2.61
C VAL A 292 11.78 -21.33 -2.69
N LEU A 293 10.70 -21.81 -3.31
CA LEU A 293 9.44 -21.08 -3.41
C LEU A 293 8.86 -20.77 -2.03
N ALA A 294 8.91 -21.71 -1.07
CA ALA A 294 8.43 -21.47 0.28
C ALA A 294 9.23 -20.35 1.00
N LEU A 295 10.56 -20.30 0.79
CA LEU A 295 11.40 -19.21 1.30
C LEU A 295 11.07 -17.86 0.64
N LEU A 296 10.86 -17.85 -0.67
CA LEU A 296 10.45 -16.65 -1.41
C LEU A 296 9.09 -16.12 -0.93
N VAL A 297 8.12 -17.01 -0.71
CA VAL A 297 6.80 -16.67 -0.16
C VAL A 297 6.92 -16.09 1.24
N ALA A 298 7.80 -16.64 2.10
CA ALA A 298 8.05 -16.08 3.42
C ALA A 298 8.66 -14.67 3.34
N LEU A 299 9.60 -14.43 2.43
CA LEU A 299 10.19 -13.10 2.20
C LEU A 299 9.14 -12.09 1.72
N VAL A 300 8.33 -12.44 0.71
CA VAL A 300 7.24 -11.59 0.21
C VAL A 300 6.21 -11.32 1.31
N GLY A 301 5.86 -12.34 2.09
CA GLY A 301 4.94 -12.23 3.21
C GLY A 301 5.46 -11.31 4.31
N HIS A 302 6.75 -11.40 4.63
CA HIS A 302 7.43 -10.49 5.57
C HIS A 302 7.33 -9.04 5.09
N GLN A 303 7.71 -8.78 3.83
CA GLN A 303 7.62 -7.46 3.23
C GLN A 303 6.19 -6.93 3.22
N GLY A 304 5.21 -7.80 2.95
CA GLY A 304 3.78 -7.49 3.06
C GLY A 304 3.39 -7.05 4.46
N GLY A 305 3.87 -7.76 5.49
CA GLY A 305 3.67 -7.40 6.89
C GLY A 305 4.35 -6.09 7.28
N GLU A 306 5.57 -5.82 6.79
CA GLU A 306 6.29 -4.57 7.05
C GLU A 306 5.56 -3.34 6.48
N MET A 307 4.94 -3.44 5.30
CA MET A 307 4.15 -2.32 4.76
C MET A 307 2.89 -2.01 5.58
N VAL A 308 2.35 -2.99 6.31
CA VAL A 308 1.14 -2.83 7.14
C VAL A 308 1.47 -2.45 8.57
N TYR A 309 2.55 -3.01 9.14
CA TYR A 309 2.88 -2.91 10.55
C TYR A 309 4.23 -2.24 10.84
N GLY A 310 5.09 -2.03 9.85
CA GLY A 310 6.48 -1.58 10.03
C GLY A 310 6.59 -0.25 10.78
N ASP A 311 5.74 0.72 10.45
CA ASP A 311 5.71 2.02 11.13
C ASP A 311 5.35 1.89 12.62
N ILE A 312 4.47 0.95 12.95
CA ILE A 312 4.03 0.70 14.33
C ILE A 312 5.21 0.19 15.18
N PHE A 313 6.03 -0.70 14.61
CA PHE A 313 7.20 -1.24 15.29
C PHE A 313 8.32 -0.20 15.42
N ALA A 314 8.59 0.58 14.39
CA ALA A 314 9.57 1.67 14.43
C ALA A 314 9.21 2.68 15.52
N GLN A 315 7.94 3.10 15.57
CA GLN A 315 7.43 4.02 16.59
C GLN A 315 7.51 3.44 18.01
N ALA A 316 7.27 2.14 18.19
CA ALA A 316 7.36 1.48 19.49
C ALA A 316 8.80 1.39 20.02
N ILE A 317 9.78 1.11 19.16
CA ILE A 317 11.20 1.05 19.52
C ILE A 317 11.73 2.44 19.86
N GLU A 318 11.36 3.45 19.07
CA GLU A 318 11.70 4.84 19.31
C GLU A 318 11.19 5.32 20.68
N GLN A 319 9.95 4.97 21.05
CA GLN A 319 9.38 5.29 22.36
C GLN A 319 10.07 4.57 23.51
N PHE A 320 10.56 3.35 23.30
CA PHE A 320 11.33 2.60 24.30
C PHE A 320 12.70 3.25 24.54
N ASN A 321 13.41 3.64 23.48
CA ASN A 321 14.74 4.27 23.58
C ASN A 321 14.72 5.68 24.20
N ARG A 322 13.56 6.34 24.26
CA ARG A 322 13.39 7.66 24.89
C ARG A 322 13.06 7.60 26.39
N ARG A 323 12.95 6.41 26.98
CA ARG A 323 12.76 6.20 28.43
C ARG A 323 14.07 5.80 29.10
#